data_AF-A0A378Y7I7-F1
#
_entry.id   AF-A0A378Y7I7-F1
#
_cell.length_a   1.000
_cell.length_b   1.000
_cell.length_c   1.000
_cell.angle_alpha   90.00
_cell.angle_beta   90.00
_cell.angle_gamma   90.00
#
_symmetry.space_group_name_H-M   'P 1'
#
loop_
_entity.id
_entity.type
_entity.pdbx_description
1 polymer ?
#
loop_
_entity_poly.entity_id
_entity_poly.type
_entity_poly.pdbx_seq_one_letter_code
_entity_poly.pdbx_strand_id
1 'polypeptide(L)'
;MVESFLTFARPVIADATRGRGCAVAAVTTPADTDDLRRLAATTFTAWADQLTTALTTAGMPASNAADLSQLLITMLEGAQILCRATGDTTPSDRAARAALAATPVH
;
A
#
# COMPACT_ATOMS: atom_id res chain seq x y z
N MET A 1 -12.50 1.37 6.94
CA MET A 1 -11.16 0.75 6.79
C MET A 1 -10.39 1.35 5.61
N VAL A 2 -10.91 1.24 4.38
CA VAL A 2 -10.22 1.76 3.18
C VAL A 2 -9.98 3.26 3.28
N GLU A 3 -10.98 4.04 3.72
CA GLU A 3 -10.80 5.46 3.99
C GLU A 3 -9.68 5.72 5.01
N SER A 4 -9.67 5.01 6.14
CA SER A 4 -8.64 5.13 7.17
C SER A 4 -7.24 4.82 6.62
N PHE A 5 -7.11 3.78 5.79
CA PHE A 5 -5.87 3.45 5.10
C PHE A 5 -5.44 4.57 4.15
N LEU A 6 -6.36 5.13 3.37
CA LEU A 6 -6.07 6.22 2.45
C LEU A 6 -5.67 7.51 3.18
N THR A 7 -6.30 7.80 4.32
CA THR A 7 -5.90 8.90 5.21
C THR A 7 -4.48 8.71 5.73
N PHE A 8 -4.12 7.49 6.13
CA PHE A 8 -2.75 7.15 6.54
C PHE A 8 -1.74 7.27 5.38
N ALA A 9 -2.11 6.78 4.18
CA ALA A 9 -1.24 6.73 3.02
C ALA A 9 -0.90 8.12 2.45
N ARG A 10 -1.84 9.07 2.52
CA ARG A 10 -1.70 10.41 1.94
C ARG A 10 -0.39 11.14 2.35
N PRO A 11 -0.06 11.31 3.64
CA PRO A 11 1.20 11.95 4.03
C PRO A 11 2.44 11.17 3.58
N VAL A 12 2.41 9.84 3.61
CA VAL A 12 3.53 8.97 3.17
C VAL A 12 3.81 9.18 1.67
N ILE A 13 2.76 9.19 0.85
CA ILE A 13 2.88 9.41 -0.60
C ILE A 13 3.30 10.83 -0.93
N ALA A 14 2.81 11.83 -0.19
CA ALA A 14 3.25 13.21 -0.37
C ALA A 14 4.76 13.36 -0.10
N ASP A 15 5.30 12.66 0.89
CA ASP A 15 6.74 12.64 1.17
C ASP A 15 7.55 11.87 0.13
N ALA A 16 6.98 10.83 -0.48
CA ALA A 16 7.60 10.10 -1.57
C ALA A 16 7.94 11.00 -2.77
N THR A 17 7.13 12.05 -3.03
CA THR A 17 7.41 13.07 -4.07
C THR A 17 8.74 13.80 -3.84
N ARG A 18 9.22 13.86 -2.60
CA ARG A 18 10.47 14.50 -2.18
C ARG A 18 11.63 13.51 -1.99
N GLY A 19 11.49 12.30 -2.52
CA GLY A 19 12.50 11.24 -2.39
C GLY A 19 12.43 10.44 -1.10
N ARG A 20 11.51 10.73 -0.18
CA ARG A 20 11.32 9.97 1.09
C ARG A 20 10.24 8.91 0.91
N GLY A 21 10.60 7.80 0.27
CA GLY A 21 9.71 6.66 0.04
C GLY A 21 9.75 5.59 1.13
N CYS A 22 9.04 4.50 0.88
CA CYS A 22 9.03 3.30 1.69
C CYS A 22 10.42 2.68 1.74
N ALA A 23 11.00 2.63 2.95
CA ALA A 23 12.31 2.01 3.16
C ALA A 23 12.29 0.51 2.82
N VAL A 24 11.16 -0.17 3.04
CA VAL A 24 10.98 -1.59 2.71
C VAL A 24 10.98 -1.81 1.20
N ALA A 25 10.34 -0.92 0.44
CA ALA A 25 10.41 -0.97 -1.02
C ALA A 25 11.81 -0.61 -1.53
N ALA A 26 12.50 0.34 -0.89
CA ALA A 26 13.83 0.79 -1.32
C ALA A 26 14.87 -0.34 -1.33
N VAL A 27 14.85 -1.24 -0.34
CA VAL A 27 15.81 -2.37 -0.29
C VAL A 27 15.58 -3.42 -1.38
N THR A 28 14.53 -3.30 -2.18
CA THR A 28 14.29 -4.16 -3.34
C THR A 28 15.03 -3.69 -4.60
N THR A 29 15.53 -2.45 -4.64
CA THR A 29 16.08 -1.84 -5.87
C THR A 29 17.30 -0.93 -5.61
N PRO A 30 18.51 -1.32 -6.04
CA PRO A 30 18.93 -2.69 -6.38
C PRO A 30 18.95 -3.54 -5.11
N ALA A 31 18.34 -4.73 -5.14
CA ALA A 31 18.43 -5.64 -4.00
C ALA A 31 19.88 -6.15 -3.88
N ASP A 32 20.65 -5.56 -2.97
CA ASP A 32 22.08 -5.90 -2.80
C ASP A 32 22.29 -7.36 -2.38
N THR A 33 21.29 -8.00 -1.76
CA THR A 33 21.32 -9.39 -1.33
C THR A 33 19.94 -10.04 -1.33
N ASP A 34 19.93 -11.38 -1.43
CA ASP A 34 18.73 -12.19 -1.25
C ASP A 34 18.10 -12.06 0.15
N ASP A 35 18.89 -11.73 1.18
CA ASP A 35 18.41 -11.51 2.54
C ASP A 35 17.53 -10.27 2.65
N LEU A 36 17.95 -9.15 2.03
CA LEU A 36 17.16 -7.92 2.02
C LEU A 36 15.84 -8.10 1.27
N ARG A 37 15.87 -8.82 0.14
CA ARG A 37 14.66 -9.18 -0.61
C ARG A 37 13.70 -10.03 0.23
N ARG A 38 14.21 -11.03 0.97
CA ARG A 38 13.41 -11.84 1.89
C ARG A 38 12.83 -11.02 3.02
N LEU A 39 13.62 -10.14 3.63
CA LEU A 39 13.16 -9.25 4.71
C LEU A 39 12.04 -8.33 4.24
N ALA A 40 12.18 -7.74 3.05
CA ALA A 40 11.14 -6.93 2.43
C ALA A 40 9.86 -7.75 2.20
N ALA A 41 9.98 -8.96 1.64
CA ALA A 41 8.85 -9.85 1.44
C ALA A 41 8.14 -10.18 2.75
N THR A 42 8.88 -10.58 3.80
CA THR A 42 8.31 -10.85 5.12
C THR A 42 7.58 -9.63 5.70
N THR A 43 8.14 -8.44 5.51
CA THR A 43 7.55 -7.20 6.04
C THR A 43 6.25 -6.85 5.31
N PHE A 44 6.24 -6.91 3.97
CA PHE A 44 5.02 -6.68 3.20
C PHE A 44 3.93 -7.72 3.47
N THR A 45 4.30 -9.00 3.63
CA THR A 45 3.37 -10.05 4.06
C THR A 45 2.77 -9.74 5.42
N ALA A 46 3.58 -9.37 6.41
CA ALA A 46 3.09 -9.03 7.74
C ALA A 46 2.10 -7.84 7.72
N TRP A 47 2.35 -6.82 6.89
CA TRP A 47 1.43 -5.69 6.73
C TRP A 47 0.11 -6.11 6.07
N ALA A 48 0.16 -6.96 5.04
CA ALA A 48 -1.03 -7.50 4.39
C ALA A 48 -1.86 -8.36 5.36
N ASP A 49 -1.21 -9.19 6.19
CA ASP A 49 -1.87 -10.02 7.20
C ASP A 49 -2.55 -9.17 8.29
N GLN A 50 -1.92 -8.08 8.72
CA GLN A 50 -2.51 -7.13 9.66
C GLN A 50 -3.76 -6.47 9.10
N LEU A 51 -3.72 -6.00 7.84
CA LEU A 51 -4.89 -5.44 7.16
C LEU A 51 -5.99 -6.49 6.99
N THR A 52 -5.64 -7.72 6.62
CA THR A 52 -6.57 -8.83 6.44
C THR A 52 -7.28 -9.15 7.77
N THR A 53 -6.52 -9.19 8.87
CA THR A 53 -7.06 -9.42 10.22
C THR A 53 -8.01 -8.30 10.63
N ALA A 54 -7.65 -7.04 10.36
CA ALA A 54 -8.52 -5.91 10.65
C ALA A 54 -9.83 -5.99 9.83
N LEU A 55 -9.74 -6.28 8.53
CA LEU A 55 -10.88 -6.36 7.61
C LEU A 55 -11.83 -7.51 7.97
N THR A 56 -11.28 -8.67 8.30
CA THR A 56 -12.06 -9.82 8.78
C THR A 56 -12.74 -9.53 10.11
N THR A 57 -12.05 -8.88 11.05
CA THR A 57 -12.64 -8.44 12.33
C THR A 57 -13.80 -7.46 12.11
N ALA A 58 -13.73 -6.64 11.05
CA ALA A 58 -14.80 -5.74 10.64
C ALA A 58 -15.95 -6.42 9.87
N GLY A 59 -15.93 -7.76 9.74
CA GLY A 59 -17.01 -8.54 9.13
C GLY A 59 -16.81 -8.91 7.66
N MET A 60 -15.67 -8.58 7.05
CA MET A 60 -15.39 -8.96 5.66
C MET A 60 -15.05 -10.46 5.53
N PRO A 61 -15.53 -11.17 4.50
CA PRO A 61 -15.07 -12.53 4.22
C PRO A 61 -13.56 -12.61 4.05
N ALA A 62 -12.92 -13.64 4.60
CA ALA A 62 -11.45 -13.76 4.65
C ALA A 62 -10.77 -13.66 3.28
N SER A 63 -11.35 -14.26 2.23
CA SER A 63 -10.82 -14.15 0.87
C SER A 63 -10.83 -12.71 0.37
N ASN A 64 -11.94 -12.00 0.55
CA ASN A 64 -12.10 -10.61 0.12
C ASN A 64 -11.18 -9.68 0.92
N ALA A 65 -11.00 -9.96 2.22
CA ALA A 65 -10.10 -9.23 3.08
C ALA A 65 -8.63 -9.37 2.65
N ALA A 66 -8.22 -10.58 2.26
CA ALA A 66 -6.87 -10.82 1.74
C ALA A 66 -6.63 -10.08 0.41
N ASP A 67 -7.58 -10.19 -0.53
CA ASP A 67 -7.49 -9.53 -1.84
C ASP A 67 -7.45 -8.00 -1.70
N LEU A 68 -8.32 -7.43 -0.85
CA LEU A 68 -8.35 -5.99 -0.61
C LEU A 68 -7.07 -5.52 0.09
N SER A 69 -6.53 -6.28 1.05
CA SER A 69 -5.26 -5.95 1.71
C SER A 69 -4.11 -5.90 0.72
N GLN A 70 -4.02 -6.90 -0.16
CA GLN A 70 -2.99 -6.94 -1.20
C GLN A 70 -3.13 -5.78 -2.19
N LEU A 71 -4.37 -5.45 -2.58
CA LEU A 71 -4.66 -4.29 -3.44
C LEU A 71 -4.18 -2.98 -2.80
N LEU A 72 -4.50 -2.76 -1.53
CA LEU A 72 -4.14 -1.53 -0.81
C LEU A 72 -2.62 -1.36 -0.67
N ILE A 73 -1.89 -2.42 -0.33
CA ILE A 73 -0.41 -2.39 -0.27
C ILE A 73 0.19 -2.15 -1.65
N THR A 74 -0.27 -2.86 -2.67
CA THR A 74 0.21 -2.70 -4.06
C THR A 74 -0.02 -1.27 -4.57
N MET A 75 -1.21 -0.72 -4.29
CA MET A 75 -1.55 0.65 -4.62
C MET A 75 -0.65 1.65 -3.88
N LEU A 76 -0.41 1.47 -2.58
CA LEU A 76 0.45 2.35 -1.79
C LEU A 76 1.87 2.42 -2.37
N GLU A 77 2.49 1.26 -2.65
CA GLU A 77 3.86 1.23 -3.15
C GLU A 77 3.95 1.74 -4.60
N GLY A 78 2.99 1.37 -5.46
CA GLY A 78 2.92 1.89 -6.82
C GLY A 78 2.70 3.42 -6.85
N ALA A 79 1.85 3.95 -5.97
CA ALA A 79 1.60 5.37 -5.86
C ALA A 79 2.86 6.16 -5.48
N GLN A 80 3.67 5.65 -4.55
CA GLN A 80 4.93 6.30 -4.19
C GLN A 80 5.91 6.37 -5.37
N ILE A 81 5.97 5.33 -6.21
CA ILE A 81 6.82 5.31 -7.42
C ILE A 81 6.30 6.34 -8.43
N LEU A 82 5.01 6.29 -8.76
CA LEU A 82 4.42 7.16 -9.78
C LEU A 82 4.44 8.63 -9.35
N CYS A 83 4.05 8.94 -8.12
CA CYS A 83 4.05 10.31 -7.59
C CYS A 83 5.47 10.90 -7.49
N ARG A 84 6.48 10.07 -7.22
CA ARG A 84 7.88 10.51 -7.30
C ARG A 84 8.30 10.81 -8.73
N ALA A 85 7.92 9.94 -9.67
CA ALA A 85 8.26 10.11 -11.08
C ALA A 85 7.64 11.37 -11.68
N THR A 86 6.42 11.74 -11.25
CA THR A 86 5.73 12.94 -11.77
C THR A 86 5.92 14.18 -10.91
N GLY A 87 6.41 14.04 -9.67
CA GLY A 87 6.53 15.15 -8.72
C GLY A 87 5.19 15.66 -8.18
N ASP A 88 4.10 14.88 -8.31
CA ASP A 88 2.75 15.27 -7.94
C ASP A 88 1.92 14.09 -7.36
N THR A 89 0.84 14.38 -6.62
CA THR A 89 0.01 13.34 -5.96
C THR A 89 -1.16 12.84 -6.81
N THR A 90 -1.33 13.32 -8.04
CA THR A 90 -2.46 12.98 -8.92
C THR A 90 -2.58 11.47 -9.18
N PRO A 91 -1.49 10.69 -9.41
CA PRO A 91 -1.61 9.25 -9.55
C PRO A 91 -2.26 8.58 -8.33
N SER A 92 -1.85 8.99 -7.12
CA SER A 92 -2.42 8.51 -5.87
C SER A 92 -3.88 8.90 -5.70
N ASP A 93 -4.24 10.16 -5.98
CA ASP A 93 -5.62 10.62 -5.85
C ASP A 93 -6.57 9.87 -6.81
N ARG A 94 -6.10 9.53 -8.02
CA ARG A 94 -6.84 8.70 -8.97
C ARG A 94 -7.02 7.27 -8.46
N ALA A 95 -5.96 6.65 -7.94
CA ALA A 95 -6.01 5.29 -7.41
C ALA A 95 -6.91 5.19 -6.16
N ALA A 96 -6.80 6.15 -5.24
CA ALA A 96 -7.62 6.24 -4.04
C ALA A 96 -9.13 6.29 -4.36
N ARG A 97 -9.51 7.13 -5.33
CA ARG A 97 -10.91 7.23 -5.79
C ARG A 97 -11.41 5.91 -6.39
N ALA A 98 -10.59 5.21 -7.16
CA ALA A 98 -10.94 3.91 -7.72
C ALA A 98 -11.08 2.83 -6.64
N ALA A 99 -10.15 2.80 -5.67
CA ALA A 99 -10.19 1.85 -4.55
C ALA A 99 -11.45 2.03 -3.67
N LEU A 100 -11.85 3.28 -3.39
CA LEU A 100 -13.10 3.58 -2.69
C LEU A 100 -14.32 3.08 -3.48
N ALA A 101 -14.38 3.34 -4.79
CA ALA A 101 -15.49 2.91 -5.63
C ALA A 101 -15.59 1.37 -5.76
N ALA A 102 -14.47 0.66 -5.64
CA ALA A 102 -14.42 -0.80 -5.71
C ALA A 102 -14.75 -1.50 -4.38
N THR A 103 -14.84 -0.77 -3.27
CA THR A 103 -15.13 -1.35 -1.95
C THR A 103 -16.65 -1.31 -1.72
N PRO A 104 -17.32 -2.47 -1.56
CA PRO A 104 -18.75 -2.49 -1.27
C PRO A 104 -19.05 -1.70 0.01
N VAL A 105 -20.03 -0.80 -0.06
CA VAL A 105 -20.62 -0.18 1.14
C VAL A 105 -21.48 -1.27 1.78
N HIS A 106 -20.98 -1.90 2.83
CA HIS A 106 -21.81 -2.69 3.74
C HIS A 106 -22.28 -1.81 4.88
#